data_AF-A0A965XPX3-F1
#
_entry.id   AF-A0A965XPX3-F1
#
_cell.length_a   1.000
_cell.length_b   1.000
_cell.length_c   1.000
_cell.angle_alpha   90.00
_cell.angle_beta   90.00
_cell.angle_gamma   90.00
#
_symmetry.space_group_name_H-M   'P 1'
#
loop_
_entity.id
_entity.type
_entity.pdbx_description
1 polymer ?
#
loop_
_entity_poly.entity_id
_entity_poly.type
_entity_poly.pdbx_seq_one_letter_code
_entity_poly.pdbx_strand_id
1 'polypeptide(L)'
;MNDPRLILFPFMHPELASIEVPDGVYLLDPGLAPKEDPRYWRPTGLPMDGRTLERFRDEALNFGLQVRRPADMAYFAARGEENFFSGSSLHLRSELAELDRGRESKSIDPVQVAQAEAALAFFLELDHVQLRAADKDIGTGWDRIESALGLDEEDAGEVRRPDLSVTETFLPPWERLLPVYARLISDGTVLYCPSAEVLAGMKELGATFALVDRDMARSLGLPKGMGEALRADLDREALLAARIVNKASGGLTVCFQGFDARETRSEDE
;
A
#
# COMPACT_ATOMS: atom_id res chain seq x y z
N MET A 1 -8.22 15.26 14.63
CA MET A 1 -8.64 13.97 14.04
C MET A 1 -8.04 12.92 14.97
N ASN A 2 -8.79 11.87 15.37
CA ASN A 2 -8.18 10.82 16.18
C ASN A 2 -7.21 10.04 15.29
N ASP A 3 -6.00 9.80 15.78
CA ASP A 3 -5.03 8.95 15.07
C ASP A 3 -5.61 7.53 14.90
N PRO A 4 -5.43 6.92 13.72
CA PRO A 4 -5.97 5.62 13.43
C PRO A 4 -5.15 4.61 14.23
N ARG A 5 -5.85 3.66 14.82
CA ARG A 5 -5.17 2.59 15.55
C ARG A 5 -4.72 1.47 14.60
N LEU A 6 -5.38 1.35 13.44
CA LEU A 6 -5.10 0.35 12.41
C LEU A 6 -5.06 0.98 11.01
N ILE A 7 -4.03 0.65 10.23
CA ILE A 7 -3.89 1.03 8.82
C ILE A 7 -3.61 -0.20 7.97
N LEU A 8 -4.36 -0.41 6.90
CA LEU A 8 -4.13 -1.47 5.92
C LEU A 8 -2.75 -1.33 5.27
N PHE A 9 -2.04 -2.44 5.11
CA PHE A 9 -0.76 -2.53 4.43
C PHE A 9 -0.69 -3.82 3.59
N PRO A 10 -0.07 -3.81 2.40
CA PRO A 10 0.58 -2.67 1.76
C PRO A 10 -0.35 -1.78 0.92
N PHE A 11 -1.60 -2.21 0.74
CA PHE A 11 -2.55 -1.58 -0.18
C PHE A 11 -3.14 -0.28 0.36
N MET A 12 -3.26 0.72 -0.52
CA MET A 12 -3.99 1.98 -0.32
C MET A 12 -5.35 2.01 -1.06
N HIS A 13 -5.66 0.99 -1.87
CA HIS A 13 -6.96 0.81 -2.51
C HIS A 13 -7.63 -0.49 -2.07
N PRO A 14 -8.90 -0.45 -1.60
CA PRO A 14 -9.59 -1.64 -1.11
C PRO A 14 -9.83 -2.68 -2.21
N GLU A 15 -9.94 -2.28 -3.47
CA GLU A 15 -10.14 -3.18 -4.61
C GLU A 15 -8.96 -4.12 -4.87
N LEU A 16 -7.79 -3.79 -4.32
CA LEU A 16 -6.58 -4.60 -4.41
C LEU A 16 -6.37 -5.50 -3.19
N ALA A 17 -6.99 -5.16 -2.06
CA ALA A 17 -7.05 -6.06 -0.93
C ALA A 17 -7.97 -7.24 -1.33
N SER A 18 -7.43 -8.46 -1.38
CA SER A 18 -8.19 -9.68 -1.67
C SER A 18 -9.21 -10.06 -0.59
N ILE A 19 -9.45 -9.16 0.38
CA ILE A 19 -10.30 -9.33 1.53
C ILE A 19 -11.19 -8.10 1.72
N GLU A 20 -12.33 -8.29 2.37
CA GLU A 20 -13.11 -7.17 2.89
C GLU A 20 -12.35 -6.52 4.04
N VAL A 21 -12.12 -5.21 3.96
CA VAL A 21 -11.40 -4.46 5.00
C VAL A 21 -12.30 -4.35 6.23
N PRO A 22 -11.90 -4.89 7.40
CA PRO A 22 -12.75 -4.86 8.58
C PRO A 22 -12.98 -3.44 9.12
N ASP A 23 -14.09 -3.26 9.82
CA ASP A 23 -14.40 -2.01 10.52
C ASP A 23 -13.24 -1.57 11.43
N GLY A 24 -12.90 -0.28 11.36
CA GLY A 24 -11.83 0.31 12.16
C GLY A 24 -10.41 0.16 11.57
N VAL A 25 -10.26 -0.54 10.45
CA VAL A 25 -9.03 -0.49 9.62
C VAL A 25 -9.18 0.64 8.59
N TYR A 26 -8.18 1.51 8.51
CA TYR A 26 -8.16 2.61 7.56
C TYR A 26 -7.15 2.37 6.44
N LEU A 27 -7.35 2.96 5.27
CA LEU A 27 -6.35 3.01 4.22
C LEU A 27 -5.50 4.27 4.35
N LEU A 28 -4.20 4.17 4.07
CA LEU A 28 -3.32 5.34 4.09
C LEU A 28 -3.65 6.27 2.92
N ASP A 29 -3.91 7.54 3.21
CA ASP A 29 -4.06 8.58 2.21
C ASP A 29 -2.84 9.52 2.20
N PRO A 30 -2.00 9.49 1.14
CA PRO A 30 -0.85 10.38 1.01
C PRO A 30 -1.22 11.83 0.63
N GLY A 31 -2.51 12.18 0.60
CA GLY A 31 -3.03 13.49 0.22
C GLY A 31 -3.83 13.49 -1.09
N LEU A 32 -4.21 12.32 -1.60
CA LEU A 32 -4.83 12.08 -2.90
C LEU A 32 -6.24 11.48 -2.83
N ALA A 33 -6.59 10.82 -1.73
CA ALA A 33 -7.89 10.16 -1.62
C ALA A 33 -9.05 11.20 -1.57
N PRO A 34 -10.27 10.80 -1.98
CA PRO A 34 -11.46 11.62 -1.85
C PRO A 34 -11.67 12.05 -0.39
N LYS A 35 -11.96 13.33 -0.15
CA LYS A 35 -12.05 13.88 1.22
C LYS A 35 -13.24 13.35 2.00
N GLU A 36 -14.26 12.90 1.27
CA GLU A 36 -15.54 12.45 1.79
C GLU A 36 -15.54 10.96 2.10
N ASP A 37 -14.50 10.21 1.74
CA ASP A 37 -14.44 8.76 1.96
C ASP A 37 -13.90 8.45 3.36
N PRO A 38 -14.73 7.92 4.28
CA PRO A 38 -14.34 7.68 5.67
C PRO A 38 -13.38 6.50 5.83
N ARG A 39 -13.15 5.70 4.78
CA ARG A 39 -12.22 4.56 4.81
C ARG A 39 -10.76 5.01 4.83
N TYR A 40 -10.50 6.24 4.36
CA TYR A 40 -9.15 6.79 4.26
C TYR A 40 -8.78 7.58 5.50
N TRP A 41 -7.55 7.36 5.97
CA TRP A 41 -6.92 8.23 6.95
C TRP A 41 -5.74 8.97 6.32
N ARG A 42 -5.77 10.30 6.47
CA ARG A 42 -4.72 11.19 5.98
C ARG A 42 -3.82 11.66 7.13
N PRO A 43 -2.49 11.44 7.07
CA PRO A 43 -1.55 12.03 7.99
C PRO A 43 -1.70 13.55 8.08
N THR A 44 -1.55 14.11 9.28
CA THR A 44 -1.53 15.57 9.46
C THR A 44 -0.17 16.14 9.10
N GLY A 45 -0.14 17.35 8.52
CA GLY A 45 1.11 18.07 8.27
C GLY A 45 1.90 17.59 7.04
N LEU A 46 1.23 16.91 6.09
CA LEU A 46 1.83 16.53 4.83
C LEU A 46 2.35 17.77 4.05
N PRO A 47 3.60 17.77 3.57
CA PRO A 47 4.24 18.94 2.96
C PRO A 47 3.74 19.27 1.55
N MET A 48 3.22 18.29 0.81
CA MET A 48 2.73 18.48 -0.56
C MET A 48 1.20 18.43 -0.61
N ASP A 49 0.61 19.34 -1.38
CA ASP A 49 -0.82 19.30 -1.71
C ASP A 49 -1.10 18.35 -2.89
N GLY A 50 -2.38 17.98 -3.08
CA GLY A 50 -2.77 17.05 -4.14
C GLY A 50 -2.36 17.51 -5.54
N ARG A 51 -2.43 18.82 -5.82
CA ARG A 51 -1.99 19.39 -7.11
C ARG A 51 -0.49 19.21 -7.34
N THR A 52 0.32 19.35 -6.31
CA THR A 52 1.77 19.12 -6.37
C THR A 52 2.07 17.65 -6.62
N LEU A 53 1.33 16.74 -5.98
CA LEU A 53 1.46 15.29 -6.17
C LEU A 53 1.03 14.83 -7.56
N GLU A 54 -0.06 15.38 -8.11
CA GLU A 54 -0.48 15.12 -9.50
C GLU A 54 0.58 15.55 -10.50
N ARG A 55 1.12 16.76 -10.34
CA ARG A 55 2.21 17.24 -11.19
C ARG A 55 3.47 16.36 -11.05
N PHE A 56 3.75 15.87 -9.85
CA PHE A 56 4.85 14.93 -9.61
C PHE A 56 4.64 13.60 -10.34
N ARG A 57 3.40 13.07 -10.37
CA ARG A 57 3.03 11.88 -11.16
C ARG A 57 3.33 12.10 -12.65
N ASP A 58 2.86 13.21 -13.21
CA ASP A 58 3.05 13.52 -14.63
C ASP A 58 4.54 13.62 -14.97
N GLU A 59 5.34 14.20 -14.09
CA GLU A 59 6.80 14.27 -14.25
C GLU A 59 7.46 12.90 -14.19
N ALA A 60 7.07 12.05 -13.23
CA ALA A 60 7.59 10.70 -13.09
C ALA A 60 7.28 9.85 -14.33
N LEU A 61 6.05 9.96 -14.87
CA LEU A 61 5.66 9.30 -16.11
C LEU A 61 6.47 9.79 -17.32
N ASN A 62 6.60 11.11 -17.47
CA ASN A 62 7.39 11.71 -18.55
C ASN A 62 8.86 11.30 -18.47
N PHE A 63 9.42 11.20 -17.26
CA PHE A 63 10.78 10.71 -17.05
C PHE A 63 10.92 9.25 -17.49
N GLY A 64 9.98 8.38 -17.09
CA GLY A 64 9.97 6.96 -17.51
C GLY A 64 9.94 6.81 -19.04
N LEU A 65 9.17 7.64 -19.74
CA LEU A 65 9.10 7.64 -21.22
C LEU A 65 10.41 8.09 -21.90
N GLN A 66 11.23 8.90 -21.23
CA GLN A 66 12.51 9.37 -21.78
C GLN A 66 13.61 8.31 -21.68
N VAL A 67 13.45 7.30 -20.82
CA VAL A 67 14.44 6.23 -20.66
C VAL A 67 14.32 5.23 -21.81
N ARG A 68 15.18 5.38 -22.82
CA ARG A 68 15.18 4.59 -24.06
C ARG A 68 15.46 3.10 -23.87
N ARG A 69 16.06 2.69 -22.75
CA ARG A 69 16.40 1.30 -22.46
C ARG A 69 16.03 0.95 -21.00
N PRO A 70 15.22 -0.09 -20.77
CA PRO A 70 14.90 -0.55 -19.41
C PRO A 70 16.14 -0.89 -18.56
N ALA A 71 17.23 -1.32 -19.20
CA ALA A 71 18.51 -1.57 -18.52
C ALA A 71 19.12 -0.31 -17.88
N ASP A 72 18.86 0.86 -18.47
CA ASP A 72 19.32 2.14 -17.91
C ASP A 72 18.51 2.46 -16.63
N MET A 73 17.21 2.12 -16.59
CA MET A 73 16.42 2.23 -15.34
C MET A 73 16.91 1.28 -14.25
N ALA A 74 17.22 0.03 -14.61
CA ALA A 74 17.74 -0.96 -13.66
C ALA A 74 19.10 -0.51 -13.08
N TYR A 75 19.93 0.15 -13.87
CA TYR A 75 21.18 0.76 -13.41
C TYR A 75 20.95 1.85 -12.36
N PHE A 76 19.93 2.70 -12.54
CA PHE A 76 19.55 3.71 -11.54
C PHE A 76 18.96 3.09 -10.26
N ALA A 77 18.15 2.02 -10.39
CA ALA A 77 17.59 1.30 -9.24
C ALA A 77 18.67 0.55 -8.43
N ALA A 78 19.66 -0.05 -9.10
CA ALA A 78 20.72 -0.83 -8.45
C ALA A 78 21.77 0.03 -7.70
N ARG A 79 21.80 1.35 -7.94
CA ARG A 79 22.76 2.27 -7.30
C ARG A 79 22.33 2.82 -5.93
N GLY A 80 21.22 2.33 -5.39
CA GLY A 80 20.79 2.61 -4.02
C GLY A 80 20.03 3.92 -3.83
N GLU A 81 19.20 3.92 -2.79
CA GLU A 81 18.20 4.93 -2.39
C GLU A 81 18.72 6.38 -2.31
N GLU A 82 20.02 6.61 -2.22
CA GLU A 82 20.61 7.95 -2.23
C GLU A 82 20.53 8.66 -3.59
N ASN A 83 20.42 7.92 -4.72
CA ASN A 83 20.50 8.50 -6.07
C ASN A 83 19.24 8.34 -6.93
N PHE A 84 18.20 7.62 -6.50
CA PHE A 84 16.95 7.56 -7.28
C PHE A 84 16.29 8.95 -7.35
N PHE A 85 16.34 9.68 -6.23
CA PHE A 85 15.94 11.08 -6.19
C PHE A 85 16.91 11.97 -6.98
N SER A 86 18.22 11.69 -6.97
CA SER A 86 19.25 12.50 -7.66
C SER A 86 19.10 12.58 -9.18
N GLY A 87 18.26 11.73 -9.80
CA GLY A 87 17.90 11.83 -11.22
C GLY A 87 16.44 12.19 -11.49
N SER A 88 15.59 12.17 -10.46
CA SER A 88 14.17 12.48 -10.58
C SER A 88 13.95 14.00 -10.71
N SER A 89 12.78 14.40 -11.22
CA SER A 89 12.38 15.81 -11.30
C SER A 89 12.39 16.52 -9.93
N LEU A 90 12.40 15.79 -8.82
CA LEU A 90 12.52 16.32 -7.45
C LEU A 90 13.94 16.81 -7.16
N HIS A 91 14.98 16.16 -7.72
CA HIS A 91 16.35 16.67 -7.71
C HIS A 91 16.62 17.68 -8.81
N LEU A 92 16.06 17.50 -10.02
CA LEU A 92 16.12 18.56 -11.03
C LEU A 92 15.41 19.83 -10.55
N ARG A 93 14.36 19.73 -9.72
CA ARG A 93 13.71 20.88 -9.07
C ARG A 93 14.55 21.45 -7.94
N SER A 94 15.27 20.64 -7.16
CA SER A 94 16.23 21.19 -6.19
C SER A 94 17.38 21.87 -6.90
N GLU A 95 17.96 21.29 -7.95
CA GLU A 95 19.03 21.86 -8.77
C GLU A 95 18.58 23.09 -9.59
N LEU A 96 17.36 23.13 -10.12
CA LEU A 96 16.80 24.32 -10.80
C LEU A 96 16.45 25.43 -9.81
N ALA A 97 16.00 25.10 -8.60
CA ALA A 97 15.81 26.08 -7.53
C ALA A 97 17.15 26.61 -6.99
N GLU A 98 18.22 25.81 -7.05
CA GLU A 98 19.60 26.18 -6.74
C GLU A 98 20.22 27.14 -7.77
N LEU A 99 19.91 26.97 -9.06
CA LEU A 99 20.35 27.86 -10.15
C LEU A 99 19.68 29.24 -10.09
N ASP A 100 18.44 29.33 -9.61
CA ASP A 100 17.65 30.57 -9.54
C ASP A 100 17.91 31.37 -8.24
N ARG A 101 18.47 30.73 -7.21
CA ARG A 101 18.83 31.36 -5.93
C ARG A 101 20.10 30.74 -5.37
N GLY A 102 21.25 31.37 -5.60
CA GLY A 102 22.55 30.94 -5.07
C GLY A 102 22.64 30.91 -3.53
N ARG A 103 21.99 29.94 -2.89
CA ARG A 103 21.97 29.70 -1.44
C ARG A 103 21.97 28.21 -1.14
N GLU A 104 22.75 27.89 -0.10
CA GLU A 104 22.97 26.61 0.57
C GLU A 104 21.83 25.58 0.44
N SER A 105 22.22 24.33 0.14
CA SER A 105 21.32 23.20 -0.05
C SER A 105 20.45 23.01 1.20
N LYS A 106 19.14 23.18 1.04
CA LYS A 106 18.19 22.67 2.02
C LYS A 106 18.08 21.18 1.80
N SER A 107 18.55 20.40 2.77
CA SER A 107 18.28 18.95 2.83
C SER A 107 16.79 18.70 2.59
N ILE A 108 16.46 17.81 1.65
CA ILE A 108 15.08 17.44 1.37
C ILE A 108 14.47 16.86 2.65
N ASP A 109 13.26 17.30 3.00
CA ASP A 109 12.53 16.79 4.17
C ASP A 109 12.21 15.29 3.98
N PRO A 110 12.66 14.40 4.88
CA PRO A 110 12.33 12.98 4.82
C PRO A 110 10.82 12.67 4.76
N VAL A 111 9.97 13.51 5.34
CA VAL A 111 8.51 13.35 5.26
C VAL A 111 8.01 13.67 3.85
N GLN A 112 8.62 14.64 3.17
CA GLN A 112 8.30 14.96 1.78
C GLN A 112 8.68 13.80 0.85
N VAL A 113 9.85 13.18 1.07
CA VAL A 113 10.28 11.99 0.33
C VAL A 113 9.28 10.85 0.54
N ALA A 114 8.95 10.53 1.80
CA ALA A 114 7.99 9.48 2.13
C ALA A 114 6.61 9.74 1.50
N GLN A 115 6.11 10.98 1.56
CA GLN A 115 4.84 11.33 0.93
C GLN A 115 4.88 11.13 -0.60
N ALA A 116 5.99 11.50 -1.25
CA ALA A 116 6.17 11.33 -2.69
C ALA A 116 6.15 9.85 -3.09
N GLU A 117 6.86 9.00 -2.34
CA GLU A 117 6.88 7.56 -2.59
C GLU A 117 5.52 6.90 -2.33
N ALA A 118 4.84 7.27 -1.24
CA ALA A 118 3.47 6.82 -0.97
C ALA A 118 2.51 7.23 -2.08
N ALA A 119 2.61 8.46 -2.58
CA ALA A 119 1.80 8.94 -3.70
C ALA A 119 2.05 8.16 -4.99
N LEU A 120 3.30 7.81 -5.30
CA LEU A 120 3.61 6.98 -6.47
C LEU A 120 2.99 5.59 -6.37
N ALA A 121 3.09 4.95 -5.19
CA ALA A 121 2.42 3.67 -4.98
C ALA A 121 0.90 3.79 -5.06
N PHE A 122 0.32 4.86 -4.51
CA PHE A 122 -1.11 5.15 -4.64
C PHE A 122 -1.54 5.25 -6.11
N PHE A 123 -0.78 5.98 -6.94
CA PHE A 123 -1.09 6.08 -8.38
C PHE A 123 -0.92 4.75 -9.12
N LEU A 124 0.12 3.98 -8.81
CA LEU A 124 0.35 2.67 -9.39
C LEU A 124 -0.80 1.70 -9.09
N GLU A 125 -1.30 1.73 -7.85
CA GLU A 125 -2.46 0.97 -7.43
C GLU A 125 -3.73 1.43 -8.16
N LEU A 126 -3.97 2.74 -8.22
CA LEU A 126 -5.12 3.31 -8.92
C LEU A 126 -5.14 2.89 -10.40
N ASP A 127 -3.98 2.94 -11.07
CA ASP A 127 -3.84 2.53 -12.46
C ASP A 127 -4.14 1.03 -12.62
N HIS A 128 -3.73 0.18 -11.67
CA HIS A 128 -4.10 -1.25 -11.68
C HIS A 128 -5.60 -1.48 -11.47
N VAL A 129 -6.22 -0.73 -10.55
CA VAL A 129 -7.68 -0.79 -10.34
C VAL A 129 -8.42 -0.41 -11.62
N GLN A 130 -7.99 0.66 -12.28
CA GLN A 130 -8.58 1.11 -13.54
C GLN A 130 -8.39 0.10 -14.68
N LEU A 131 -7.21 -0.51 -14.80
CA LEU A 131 -6.95 -1.54 -15.79
C LEU A 131 -7.84 -2.78 -15.59
N ARG A 132 -8.01 -3.24 -14.35
CA ARG A 132 -8.92 -4.35 -14.02
C ARG A 132 -10.38 -4.02 -14.34
N ALA A 133 -10.81 -2.79 -14.07
CA ALA A 133 -12.16 -2.34 -14.43
C ALA A 133 -12.35 -2.33 -15.96
N ALA A 134 -11.38 -1.80 -16.71
CA ALA A 134 -11.41 -1.77 -18.17
C ALA A 134 -11.42 -3.17 -18.79
N ASP A 135 -10.63 -4.10 -18.26
CA ASP A 135 -10.60 -5.50 -18.69
C ASP A 135 -11.98 -6.17 -18.53
N LYS A 136 -12.63 -5.96 -17.38
CA LYS A 136 -14.00 -6.44 -17.12
C LYS A 136 -15.02 -5.84 -18.09
N ASP A 137 -14.94 -4.55 -18.37
CA ASP A 137 -15.85 -3.86 -19.29
C ASP A 137 -15.67 -4.37 -20.73
N ILE A 138 -14.43 -4.62 -21.15
CA ILE A 138 -14.11 -5.23 -22.45
C ILE A 138 -14.68 -6.66 -22.52
N GLY A 139 -14.48 -7.48 -21.49
CA GLY A 139 -15.04 -8.83 -21.40
C GLY A 139 -16.57 -8.81 -21.54
N THR A 140 -17.23 -7.95 -20.78
CA THR A 140 -18.69 -7.76 -20.85
C THR A 140 -19.15 -7.29 -22.25
N GLY A 141 -18.35 -6.46 -22.91
CA GLY A 141 -18.61 -6.02 -24.29
C GLY A 141 -18.54 -7.17 -25.29
N TRP A 142 -17.54 -8.04 -25.16
CA TRP A 142 -17.41 -9.24 -25.99
C TRP A 142 -18.56 -10.22 -25.79
N ASP A 143 -18.96 -10.48 -24.55
CA ASP A 143 -20.10 -11.36 -24.24
C ASP A 143 -21.39 -10.86 -24.93
N ARG A 144 -21.59 -9.53 -25.01
CA ARG A 144 -22.73 -8.94 -25.75
C ARG A 144 -22.63 -9.12 -27.26
N ILE A 145 -21.42 -9.04 -27.83
CA ILE A 145 -21.22 -9.23 -29.27
C ILE A 145 -21.49 -10.69 -29.65
N GLU A 146 -20.96 -11.64 -28.88
CA GLU A 146 -21.20 -13.07 -29.10
C GLU A 146 -22.70 -13.39 -29.02
N SER A 147 -23.37 -12.88 -27.99
CA SER A 147 -24.83 -13.01 -27.86
C SER A 147 -25.60 -12.38 -29.02
N ALA A 148 -25.18 -11.20 -29.52
CA ALA A 148 -25.83 -10.53 -30.64
C ALA A 148 -25.62 -11.26 -31.98
N LEU A 149 -24.51 -11.99 -32.13
CA LEU A 149 -24.23 -12.85 -33.29
C LEU A 149 -24.98 -14.18 -33.22
N GLY A 150 -25.63 -14.49 -32.10
CA GLY A 150 -26.32 -15.76 -31.88
C GLY A 150 -25.37 -16.94 -31.72
N LEU A 151 -24.11 -16.68 -31.34
CA LEU A 151 -23.16 -17.73 -30.97
C LEU A 151 -23.65 -18.34 -29.65
N ASP A 152 -23.81 -19.65 -29.63
CA ASP A 152 -24.14 -20.39 -28.41
C ASP A 152 -22.87 -20.72 -27.61
N GLU A 153 -23.02 -21.35 -26.44
CA GLU A 153 -21.87 -21.73 -25.60
C GLU A 153 -20.96 -22.78 -26.28
N GLU A 154 -21.42 -23.46 -27.34
CA GLU A 154 -20.60 -24.40 -28.13
C GLU A 154 -19.74 -23.66 -29.17
N ASP A 155 -20.23 -22.52 -29.69
CA ASP A 155 -19.50 -21.61 -30.57
C ASP A 155 -18.66 -20.55 -29.80
N ALA A 156 -18.85 -20.45 -28.48
CA ALA A 156 -18.14 -19.52 -27.61
C ALA A 156 -16.63 -19.85 -27.55
N GLY A 157 -15.84 -19.07 -28.29
CA GLY A 157 -14.40 -19.25 -28.43
C GLY A 157 -13.90 -19.23 -29.88
N GLU A 158 -14.79 -19.31 -30.87
CA GLU A 158 -14.41 -19.10 -32.28
C GLU A 158 -14.01 -17.64 -32.55
N VAL A 159 -14.60 -16.70 -31.82
CA VAL A 159 -14.19 -15.29 -31.84
C VAL A 159 -12.99 -15.11 -30.93
N ARG A 160 -11.83 -14.82 -31.53
CA ARG A 160 -10.59 -14.60 -30.79
C ARG A 160 -10.70 -13.38 -29.87
N ARG A 161 -11.01 -13.62 -28.61
CA ARG A 161 -10.94 -12.60 -27.56
C ARG A 161 -9.50 -12.12 -27.43
N PRO A 162 -9.23 -10.80 -27.40
CA PRO A 162 -7.92 -10.30 -27.05
C PRO A 162 -7.64 -10.72 -25.60
N ASP A 163 -6.60 -11.53 -25.43
CA ASP A 163 -6.07 -11.85 -24.10
C ASP A 163 -5.34 -10.61 -23.59
N LEU A 164 -6.03 -9.86 -22.73
CA LEU A 164 -5.48 -8.70 -22.06
C LEU A 164 -4.87 -9.05 -20.69
N SER A 165 -4.94 -10.32 -20.26
CA SER A 165 -4.55 -10.87 -18.96
C SER A 165 -3.92 -9.90 -17.97
N VAL A 166 -4.72 -8.95 -17.46
CA VAL A 166 -4.39 -8.14 -16.28
C VAL A 166 -4.73 -8.94 -15.00
N THR A 167 -4.71 -10.27 -15.10
CA THR A 167 -5.13 -11.22 -14.06
C THR A 167 -4.05 -11.49 -13.03
N GLU A 168 -2.86 -10.90 -13.16
CA GLU A 168 -1.82 -11.06 -12.15
C GLU A 168 -2.27 -10.45 -10.81
N THR A 169 -2.00 -11.19 -9.74
CA THR A 169 -2.13 -10.70 -8.37
C THR A 169 -1.15 -9.54 -8.21
N PHE A 170 -1.67 -8.31 -8.25
CA PHE A 170 -0.85 -7.14 -8.04
C PHE A 170 -0.41 -7.08 -6.58
N LEU A 171 0.90 -7.07 -6.35
CA LEU A 171 1.50 -6.77 -5.06
C LEU A 171 2.36 -5.51 -5.22
N PRO A 172 2.06 -4.40 -4.53
CA PRO A 172 2.91 -3.22 -4.59
C PRO A 172 4.30 -3.56 -3.99
N PRO A 173 5.35 -2.78 -4.32
CA PRO A 173 6.71 -2.98 -3.81
C PRO A 173 6.78 -2.66 -2.30
N TRP A 174 6.25 -3.57 -1.50
CA TRP A 174 5.93 -3.38 -0.09
C TRP A 174 7.18 -3.19 0.77
N GLU A 175 8.33 -3.77 0.38
CA GLU A 175 9.61 -3.60 1.05
C GLU A 175 10.03 -2.13 1.10
N ARG A 176 9.78 -1.42 0.00
CA ARG A 176 10.05 0.03 -0.12
C ARG A 176 8.99 0.86 0.60
N LEU A 177 7.76 0.37 0.67
CA LEU A 177 6.67 1.08 1.34
C LEU A 177 6.73 0.97 2.86
N LEU A 178 7.32 -0.09 3.40
CA LEU A 178 7.41 -0.26 4.84
C LEU A 178 8.06 0.94 5.59
N PRO A 179 9.26 1.43 5.21
CA PRO A 179 9.84 2.62 5.83
C PRO A 179 9.04 3.90 5.55
N VAL A 180 8.34 3.98 4.41
CA VAL A 180 7.45 5.09 4.06
C VAL A 180 6.26 5.15 5.02
N TYR A 181 5.57 4.03 5.23
CA TYR A 181 4.48 3.94 6.21
C TYR A 181 4.99 4.30 7.61
N ALA A 182 6.13 3.75 8.04
CA ALA A 182 6.74 4.06 9.33
C ALA A 182 7.04 5.55 9.54
N ARG A 183 7.22 6.32 8.46
CA ARG A 183 7.47 7.77 8.49
C ARG A 183 6.18 8.59 8.53
N LEU A 184 5.13 8.12 7.89
CA LEU A 184 3.88 8.87 7.70
C LEU A 184 2.84 8.61 8.79
N ILE A 185 2.87 7.43 9.42
CA ILE A 185 1.92 7.06 10.47
C ILE A 185 2.40 7.56 11.84
N SER A 186 1.46 7.77 12.77
CA SER A 186 1.81 8.20 14.13
C SER A 186 2.28 7.03 15.00
N ASP A 187 3.06 7.36 16.03
CA ASP A 187 3.57 6.38 16.98
C ASP A 187 2.42 5.62 17.64
N GLY A 188 2.49 4.29 17.58
CA GLY A 188 1.46 3.41 18.13
C GLY A 188 0.39 2.98 17.13
N THR A 189 0.42 3.47 15.89
CA THR A 189 -0.38 2.94 14.79
C THR A 189 0.05 1.50 14.47
N VAL A 190 -0.93 0.66 14.19
CA VAL A 190 -0.76 -0.75 13.82
C VAL A 190 -1.04 -0.93 12.34
N LEU A 191 -0.09 -1.47 11.58
CA LEU A 191 -0.34 -1.93 10.22
C LEU A 191 -1.22 -3.19 10.25
N TYR A 192 -2.09 -3.36 9.28
CA TYR A 192 -2.93 -4.53 9.14
C TYR A 192 -2.60 -5.17 7.80
N CYS A 193 -2.02 -6.37 7.83
CA CYS A 193 -1.51 -7.04 6.65
C CYS A 193 -2.27 -8.33 6.39
N PRO A 194 -3.08 -8.40 5.31
CA PRO A 194 -3.81 -9.61 4.94
C PRO A 194 -3.01 -10.57 4.04
N SER A 195 -1.79 -10.19 3.63
CA SER A 195 -0.98 -11.00 2.73
C SER A 195 0.05 -11.84 3.50
N ALA A 196 -0.13 -13.16 3.50
CA ALA A 196 0.82 -14.11 4.11
C ALA A 196 2.23 -14.00 3.50
N GLU A 197 2.33 -13.68 2.21
CA GLU A 197 3.60 -13.46 1.51
C GLU A 197 4.34 -12.24 2.06
N VAL A 198 3.64 -11.10 2.18
CA VAL A 198 4.22 -9.87 2.76
C VAL A 198 4.67 -10.10 4.19
N LEU A 199 3.88 -10.86 4.96
CA LEU A 199 4.20 -11.21 6.34
C LEU A 199 5.45 -12.09 6.45
N ALA A 200 5.59 -13.08 5.58
CA ALA A 200 6.78 -13.91 5.48
C ALA A 200 8.01 -13.05 5.13
N GLY A 201 7.90 -12.18 4.12
CA GLY A 201 8.98 -11.26 3.75
C GLY A 201 9.37 -10.30 4.88
N MET A 202 8.40 -9.74 5.60
CA MET A 202 8.66 -8.89 6.76
C MET A 202 9.47 -9.63 7.83
N LYS A 203 9.16 -10.92 8.07
CA LYS A 203 9.91 -11.76 9.01
C LYS A 203 11.36 -11.96 8.59
N GLU A 204 11.58 -12.17 7.30
CA GLU A 204 12.93 -12.30 6.73
C GLU A 204 13.74 -11.00 6.86
N LEU A 205 13.07 -9.85 6.77
CA LEU A 205 13.66 -8.53 7.03
C LEU A 205 13.91 -8.23 8.51
N GLY A 206 13.61 -9.17 9.41
CA GLY A 206 13.87 -9.04 10.85
C GLY A 206 12.75 -8.35 11.63
N ALA A 207 11.55 -8.20 11.05
CA ALA A 207 10.38 -7.76 11.80
C ALA A 207 10.13 -8.71 12.97
N THR A 208 9.99 -8.15 14.17
CA THR A 208 9.73 -8.95 15.37
C THR A 208 8.25 -9.00 15.64
N PHE A 209 7.70 -10.19 15.85
CA PHE A 209 6.27 -10.34 16.06
C PHE A 209 5.84 -10.78 17.45
N ALA A 210 4.76 -10.18 17.95
CA ALA A 210 4.25 -10.37 19.30
C ALA A 210 2.74 -10.54 19.30
N LEU A 211 2.22 -11.51 20.06
CA LEU A 211 0.79 -11.78 20.17
C LEU A 211 0.04 -10.63 20.87
N VAL A 212 -1.10 -10.23 20.31
CA VAL A 212 -2.03 -9.24 20.86
C VAL A 212 -3.00 -9.95 21.79
N ASP A 213 -2.79 -9.76 23.10
CA ASP A 213 -3.75 -10.19 24.12
C ASP A 213 -5.02 -9.31 24.13
N ARG A 214 -6.01 -9.67 24.95
CA ARG A 214 -7.29 -8.94 25.06
C ARG A 214 -7.11 -7.49 25.54
N ASP A 215 -6.14 -7.23 26.41
CA ASP A 215 -5.93 -5.90 26.98
C ASP A 215 -5.21 -5.00 25.98
N MET A 216 -4.26 -5.55 25.22
CA MET A 216 -3.64 -4.90 24.08
C MET A 216 -4.69 -4.63 23.00
N ALA A 217 -5.56 -5.58 22.64
CA ALA A 217 -6.67 -5.35 21.71
C ALA A 217 -7.61 -4.21 22.15
N ARG A 218 -7.96 -4.16 23.45
CA ARG A 218 -8.76 -3.06 24.02
C ARG A 218 -8.02 -1.73 23.97
N SER A 219 -6.74 -1.71 24.33
CA SER A 219 -5.91 -0.49 24.25
C SER A 219 -5.74 0.01 22.82
N LEU A 220 -5.71 -0.91 21.84
CA LEU A 220 -5.71 -0.66 20.40
C LEU A 220 -7.11 -0.36 19.85
N GLY A 221 -8.15 -0.34 20.68
CA GLY A 221 -9.50 0.06 20.28
C GLY A 221 -10.09 -0.82 19.18
N LEU A 222 -9.63 -2.07 19.08
CA LEU A 222 -10.15 -3.02 18.12
C LEU A 222 -11.65 -3.23 18.42
N PRO A 223 -12.53 -3.24 17.41
CA PRO A 223 -13.95 -3.51 17.60
C PRO A 223 -14.16 -4.80 18.38
N LYS A 224 -15.19 -4.84 19.24
CA LYS A 224 -15.60 -6.07 19.90
C LYS A 224 -15.97 -7.09 18.82
N GLY A 225 -15.33 -8.27 18.84
CA GLY A 225 -15.52 -9.31 17.83
C GLY A 225 -14.49 -9.29 16.70
N MET A 226 -13.69 -8.23 16.53
CA MET A 226 -12.59 -8.24 15.54
C MET A 226 -11.60 -9.36 15.83
N GLY A 227 -11.33 -9.63 17.12
CA GLY A 227 -10.49 -10.76 17.49
C GLY A 227 -11.11 -12.15 17.31
N GLU A 228 -12.42 -12.24 17.11
CA GLU A 228 -13.12 -13.48 16.75
C GLU A 228 -13.25 -13.62 15.23
N ALA A 229 -13.50 -12.54 14.49
CA ALA A 229 -13.44 -12.50 13.03
C ALA A 229 -12.03 -12.85 12.51
N LEU A 230 -11.00 -12.23 13.11
CA LEU A 230 -9.60 -12.57 12.83
C LEU A 230 -9.27 -14.02 13.23
N ARG A 231 -9.94 -14.59 14.23
CA ARG A 231 -9.79 -16.02 14.61
C ARG A 231 -10.44 -16.97 13.60
N ALA A 232 -11.64 -16.66 13.13
CA ALA A 232 -12.33 -17.45 12.12
C ALA A 232 -11.55 -17.49 10.79
N ASP A 233 -10.82 -16.41 10.50
CA ASP A 233 -9.89 -16.34 9.37
C ASP A 233 -8.45 -16.80 9.70
N LEU A 234 -8.04 -16.91 10.97
CA LEU A 234 -6.75 -17.50 11.38
C LEU A 234 -6.70 -19.02 11.11
N ASP A 235 -7.85 -19.72 11.11
CA ASP A 235 -7.95 -21.09 10.58
C ASP A 235 -7.66 -21.14 9.05
N ARG A 236 -7.58 -19.98 8.40
CA ARG A 236 -7.16 -19.77 7.01
C ARG A 236 -5.87 -18.93 6.92
N GLU A 237 -4.80 -19.33 7.61
CA GLU A 237 -3.39 -18.92 7.42
C GLU A 237 -2.98 -17.42 7.28
N ALA A 238 -3.87 -16.42 7.20
CA ALA A 238 -3.52 -15.18 6.47
C ALA A 238 -3.95 -13.84 7.11
N LEU A 239 -4.20 -13.74 8.42
CA LEU A 239 -4.67 -12.47 9.00
C LEU A 239 -3.86 -12.00 10.20
N LEU A 240 -2.98 -11.01 9.97
CA LEU A 240 -2.04 -10.50 10.97
C LEU A 240 -1.98 -8.96 10.99
N ALA A 241 -2.32 -8.38 12.14
CA ALA A 241 -2.01 -6.97 12.46
C ALA A 241 -0.52 -6.82 12.85
N ALA A 242 0.05 -5.62 12.83
CA ALA A 242 1.48 -5.36 12.74
C ALA A 242 1.83 -3.97 13.33
N ARG A 243 2.09 -3.85 14.64
CA ARG A 243 2.40 -2.54 15.26
C ARG A 243 3.80 -2.04 14.95
N ILE A 244 3.97 -0.98 14.16
CA ILE A 244 5.29 -0.32 14.00
C ILE A 244 5.63 0.47 15.25
N VAL A 245 6.73 0.13 15.91
CA VAL A 245 7.32 0.94 16.98
C VAL A 245 8.60 1.58 16.43
N ASN A 246 8.50 2.85 16.05
CA ASN A 246 9.67 3.63 15.65
C ASN A 246 10.44 4.06 16.91
N LYS A 247 11.31 3.19 17.43
CA LYS A 247 12.34 3.67 18.35
C LYS A 247 13.49 4.19 17.49
N ALA A 248 13.99 5.37 17.86
CA ALA A 248 15.19 6.02 17.35
C ALA A 248 16.50 5.18 17.40
N SER A 249 16.39 3.86 17.57
CA SER A 249 17.46 2.87 17.74
C SER A 249 17.32 1.65 16.79
N GLY A 250 16.64 1.78 15.66
CA GLY A 250 16.82 0.85 14.52
C GLY A 250 16.19 -0.54 14.63
N GLY A 251 15.10 -0.70 15.38
CA GLY A 251 14.36 -1.97 15.44
C GLY A 251 12.90 -1.78 15.05
N LEU A 252 12.44 -2.47 14.00
CA LEU A 252 11.03 -2.56 13.62
C LEU A 252 10.36 -3.69 14.44
N THR A 253 9.71 -3.34 15.54
CA THR A 253 8.77 -4.27 16.19
C THR A 253 7.46 -4.24 15.41
N VAL A 254 6.76 -5.37 15.29
CA VAL A 254 5.57 -5.62 14.46
C VAL A 254 4.61 -6.58 15.20
N CYS A 255 3.68 -6.12 16.02
CA CYS A 255 2.84 -7.05 16.82
C CYS A 255 1.68 -7.71 16.05
N PHE A 256 1.56 -9.05 16.11
CA PHE A 256 0.52 -9.95 15.57
C PHE A 256 -0.65 -10.23 16.53
N GLN A 257 -1.79 -10.68 16.03
CA GLN A 257 -2.82 -11.31 16.84
C GLN A 257 -2.77 -12.84 16.74
N GLY A 258 -2.70 -13.50 17.89
CA GLY A 258 -2.98 -14.93 18.06
C GLY A 258 -3.25 -15.14 19.54
N PHE A 259 -4.38 -15.73 19.88
CA PHE A 259 -4.70 -16.01 21.27
C PHE A 259 -4.39 -17.49 21.51
N ASP A 260 -3.44 -17.78 22.39
CA ASP A 260 -3.20 -19.16 22.81
C ASP A 260 -4.37 -19.62 23.68
N ALA A 261 -5.19 -20.53 23.16
CA ALA A 261 -6.32 -21.11 23.89
C ALA A 261 -5.88 -22.13 24.94
N ARG A 262 -4.57 -22.35 25.15
CA ARG A 262 -4.06 -23.31 26.14
C ARG A 262 -3.94 -22.76 27.57
N GLU A 263 -4.09 -21.45 27.78
CA GLU A 263 -4.00 -20.85 29.14
C GLU A 263 -5.34 -20.55 29.82
N THR A 264 -6.49 -20.70 29.16
CA THR A 264 -7.81 -20.47 29.80
C THR A 264 -8.54 -21.76 30.21
N ARG A 265 -7.78 -22.80 30.59
CA ARG A 265 -8.31 -23.99 31.28
C ARG A 265 -7.61 -24.22 32.62
N SER A 266 -7.47 -23.18 33.41
CA SER A 266 -7.43 -23.31 34.87
C SER A 266 -7.88 -21.99 35.47
N GLU A 267 -8.74 -22.07 36.48
CA GLU A 267 -9.23 -20.93 37.27
C GLU A 267 -10.40 -20.18 36.61
N ASP A 268 -11.54 -20.85 36.50
CA ASP A 268 -12.68 -20.54 37.37
C ASP A 268 -13.76 -21.64 37.22
N GLU A 269 -14.49 -21.83 38.32
CA GLU A 269 -15.39 -22.92 38.71
C GLU A 269 -16.55 -23.24 37.74
#